data_AF-A0A8T6EPU6-F1
#
_entry.id   AF-A0A8T6EPU6-F1
#
_cell.length_a   1.000
_cell.length_b   1.000
_cell.length_c   1.000
_cell.angle_alpha   90.00
_cell.angle_beta   90.00
_cell.angle_gamma   90.00
#
_symmetry.space_group_name_H-M   'P 1'
#
loop_
_entity.id
_entity.type
_entity.pdbx_description
1 polymer ?
#
loop_
_entity_poly.entity_id
_entity_poly.type
_entity_poly.pdbx_seq_one_letter_code
_entity_poly.pdbx_strand_id
1 'polypeptide(L)' 'MPVPDNVEATVRALVDAAGLPVSDEEFQSLVDGYPTLRELVDKLYIEEVRYEEPALIFTPVPPAKGE' A
#
# COMPACT_ATOMS: atom_id res chain seq x y z
N MET A 1 6.06 10.01 2.97
CA MET A 1 6.87 9.46 4.09
C MET A 1 8.19 9.03 3.52
N PRO A 2 9.31 9.56 4.01
CA PRO A 2 10.61 9.25 3.44
C PRO A 2 10.88 7.75 3.46
N VAL A 3 11.72 7.30 2.52
CA VAL A 3 12.29 5.95 2.58
C VAL A 3 13.00 5.80 3.93
N PRO A 4 12.75 4.71 4.68
CA PRO A 4 13.35 4.50 5.99
C PRO A 4 14.84 4.21 5.89
N ASP A 5 15.61 4.61 6.89
CA ASP A 5 17.06 4.39 6.96
C ASP A 5 17.45 2.91 6.97
N ASN A 6 16.55 2.03 7.46
CA ASN A 6 16.69 0.58 7.41
C ASN A 6 15.49 -0.05 6.70
N VAL A 7 15.64 -0.23 5.38
CA VAL A 7 14.63 -0.84 4.51
C VAL A 7 14.40 -2.31 4.88
N GLU A 8 15.46 -3.07 5.17
CA GLU A 8 15.36 -4.49 5.48
C GLU A 8 14.52 -4.76 6.74
N ALA A 9 14.81 -4.04 7.83
CA ALA A 9 14.04 -4.14 9.06
C ALA A 9 12.58 -3.71 8.87
N THR A 10 12.34 -2.71 8.03
CA THR A 10 10.99 -2.23 7.71
C THR A 10 10.20 -3.29 6.94
N VAL A 11 10.79 -3.86 5.88
CA VAL A 11 10.16 -4.92 5.08
C VAL A 11 9.91 -6.16 5.93
N ARG A 12 10.84 -6.53 6.82
CA ARG A 12 10.65 -7.64 7.76
C ARG A 12 9.43 -7.42 8.64
N ALA A 13 9.31 -6.25 9.26
CA ALA A 13 8.18 -5.92 10.11
C ALA A 13 6.84 -5.93 9.34
N LEU A 14 6.82 -5.48 8.08
CA LEU A 14 5.62 -5.49 7.23
C LEU A 14 5.19 -6.91 6.87
N VAL A 15 6.14 -7.77 6.48
CA VAL A 15 5.88 -9.17 6.14
C VAL A 15 5.37 -9.94 7.37
N ASP A 16 6.02 -9.74 8.52
CA ASP A 16 5.63 -10.37 9.78
C ASP A 16 4.22 -9.94 10.21
N ALA A 17 3.91 -8.64 10.10
CA ALA A 17 2.58 -8.10 10.44
C ALA A 17 1.48 -8.62 9.49
N ALA A 18 1.82 -8.90 8.23
CA ALA A 18 0.89 -9.49 7.27
C ALA A 18 0.72 -11.00 7.46
N GLY A 19 1.55 -11.65 8.29
CA GLY A 19 1.52 -13.10 8.51
C GLY A 19 1.86 -13.89 7.25
N LEU A 20 2.64 -13.30 6.33
CA LEU A 20 2.96 -13.91 5.05
C LEU A 20 4.20 -14.81 5.19
N PRO A 21 4.14 -16.08 4.78
CA PRO A 21 5.34 -16.88 4.61
C PRO A 21 6.07 -16.40 3.36
N VAL A 22 7.26 -15.84 3.54
CA VAL A 22 8.08 -15.30 2.45
C VAL A 22 9.44 -15.98 2.49
N SER A 23 9.88 -16.51 1.35
CA SER A 23 11.23 -17.06 1.20
C SER A 23 12.29 -15.96 1.24
N ASP A 24 13.56 -16.33 1.40
CA ASP A 24 14.65 -15.35 1.41
C ASP A 24 14.78 -14.61 0.07
N GLU A 25 14.53 -15.28 -1.06
CA GLU A 25 14.57 -14.68 -2.40
C GLU A 25 13.45 -13.66 -2.61
N GLU A 26 12.23 -14.01 -2.20
CA GLU A 26 11.09 -13.09 -2.26
C GLU A 26 11.28 -11.91 -1.31
N PHE A 27 11.82 -12.16 -0.11
CA PHE A 27 12.13 -11.12 0.85
C PHE A 27 13.14 -10.13 0.28
N GLN A 28 14.22 -10.61 -0.34
CA GLN A 28 15.21 -9.74 -0.98
C GLN A 28 14.60 -8.91 -2.11
N SER A 29 13.75 -9.52 -2.93
CA SER A 29 13.02 -8.81 -4.00
C SER A 29 12.14 -7.68 -3.47
N LEU A 30 11.50 -7.89 -2.31
CA LEU A 30 10.71 -6.85 -1.63
C LEU A 30 11.60 -5.73 -1.08
N VAL A 31 12.74 -6.07 -0.47
CA VAL A 31 13.72 -5.09 0.02
C VAL A 31 14.24 -4.21 -1.11
N ASP A 32 14.61 -4.81 -2.24
CA ASP A 32 15.13 -4.09 -3.41
C ASP A 32 14.07 -3.17 -4.04
N GLY A 33 12.81 -3.62 -4.07
CA GLY A 33 11.69 -2.86 -4.66
C GLY A 33 11.11 -1.78 -3.74
N TYR A 34 11.26 -1.91 -2.42
CA TYR A 34 10.58 -1.07 -1.43
C TYR A 34 10.83 0.43 -1.60
N PRO A 35 12.07 0.92 -1.83
CA PRO A 35 12.32 2.36 -1.98
C PRO A 35 11.52 2.97 -3.13
N THR A 36 11.54 2.31 -4.30
CA THR A 36 10.79 2.75 -5.49
C THR A 36 9.28 2.78 -5.20
N LEU A 37 8.74 1.75 -4.58
CA LEU A 37 7.32 1.70 -4.21
C LEU A 37 6.96 2.82 -3.22
N ARG A 38 7.80 3.08 -2.23
CA ARG A 38 7.60 4.14 -1.24
C ARG A 38 7.56 5.53 -1.88
N GLU A 39 8.47 5.80 -2.81
CA GLU A 39 8.47 7.04 -3.60
C GLU A 39 7.20 7.20 -4.46
N LEU A 40 6.73 6.11 -5.08
CA LEU A 40 5.51 6.14 -5.88
C LEU A 40 4.27 6.42 -5.02
N VAL A 41 4.18 5.81 -3.84
CA VAL A 41 3.06 6.07 -2.90
C VAL A 41 3.12 7.52 -2.40
N ASP A 42 4.31 8.09 -2.19
CA ASP A 42 4.44 9.49 -1.79
C ASP A 42 3.88 10.45 -2.86
N LYS A 43 4.01 10.11 -4.15
CA LYS A 43 3.41 10.89 -5.25
C LYS A 43 1.89 10.80 -5.31
N LEU A 44 1.26 9.83 -4.63
CA LEU A 44 -0.21 9.75 -4.54
C LEU A 44 -0.78 10.78 -3.56
N TYR A 45 0.05 11.45 -2.77
CA TYR A 45 -0.40 12.59 -1.96
C TYR A 45 -0.59 13.81 -2.85
N ILE A 46 -1.83 14.01 -3.30
CA ILE A 46 -2.26 15.09 -4.19
C ILE A 46 -3.17 16.02 -3.37
N GLU A 47 -2.72 17.25 -3.11
CA GLU A 47 -3.42 18.17 -2.19
C GLU A 47 -4.79 18.59 -2.76
N GLU A 48 -4.90 18.70 -4.09
CA GLU A 48 -6.11 19.11 -4.79
C GLU A 48 -7.28 18.15 -4.57
N VAL A 49 -7.01 16.86 -4.31
CA VAL A 49 -8.05 15.84 -4.11
C VAL A 49 -8.20 15.43 -2.65
N ARG A 50 -7.61 16.18 -1.71
CA ARG A 50 -7.60 15.85 -0.29
C ARG A 50 -9.00 15.70 0.33
N TYR A 51 -9.94 16.50 -0.16
CA TYR A 51 -11.32 16.53 0.31
C TYR A 51 -12.33 15.98 -0.72
N GLU A 52 -11.82 15.41 -1.82
CA GLU A 52 -12.67 14.74 -2.81
C GLU A 52 -13.18 13.41 -2.27
N GLU A 53 -14.38 13.03 -2.71
CA GLU A 53 -14.94 11.75 -2.31
C GLU A 53 -14.14 10.58 -2.92
N PRO A 54 -13.99 9.45 -2.21
CA PRO A 54 -13.36 8.27 -2.77
C PRO A 54 -14.06 7.81 -4.05
N ALA A 55 -13.28 7.35 -5.03
CA ALA A 55 -13.82 6.86 -6.31
C ALA A 55 -14.84 5.72 -6.15
N LEU A 56 -14.70 4.92 -5.08
CA LEU A 56 -15.63 3.85 -4.73
C LEU A 56 -16.21 4.11 -3.36
N ILE A 57 -17.52 4.27 -3.31
CA ILE A 57 -18.30 4.37 -2.07
C ILE A 57 -19.00 3.03 -1.86
N PHE A 58 -18.79 2.41 -0.70
CA PHE A 58 -19.51 1.20 -0.33
C PHE A 58 -20.96 1.56 0.03
N THR A 59 -21.91 1.04 -0.75
CA THR A 59 -23.33 1.13 -0.43
C THR A 59 -23.75 -0.17 0.26
N PRO A 60 -24.15 -0.16 1.55
CA PRO A 60 -24.55 -1.37 2.29
C PRO A 60 -25.92 -1.93 1.85
N VAL A 61 -26.53 -1.35 0.82
CA VAL A 61 -27.82 -1.76 0.26
C VAL A 61 -27.58 -2.36 -1.12
N PRO A 62 -28.16 -3.54 -1.43
CA PRO A 62 -28.09 -4.11 -2.77
C PRO A 62 -28.59 -3.09 -3.80
N PRO A 63 -27.99 -3.02 -5.01
CA PRO A 63 -28.54 -2.18 -6.08
C PRO A 63 -29.99 -2.58 -6.32
N ALA A 64 -30.88 -1.58 -6.46
CA ALA A 64 -32.27 -1.84 -6.79
C ALA A 64 -32.31 -2.67 -8.08
N LYS A 65 -33.08 -3.77 -8.08
CA LYS A 65 -33.34 -4.51 -9.31
C LYS A 65 -34.20 -3.64 -10.22
N GLY A 66 -33.58 -3.00 -11.21
CA GLY A 66 -34.16 -2.48 -12.45
C GLY A 66 -35.38 -1.56 -12.33
N GLU A 67 -35.24 -0.35 -12.87
CA GLU A 67 -36.32 0.28 -13.64
C GLU A 67 -35.97 0.23 -15.13
#